data_AF-A0A0D0A1J9-F1
#
_entry.id   AF-A0A0D0A1J9-F1
#
_cell.length_a   1.000
_cell.length_b   1.000
_cell.length_c   1.000
_cell.angle_alpha   90.00
_cell.angle_beta   90.00
_cell.angle_gamma   90.00
#
_symmetry.space_group_name_H-M   'P 1'
#
loop_
_entity.id
_entity.type
_entity.pdbx_description
1 polymer ?
#
loop_
_entity_poly.entity_id
_entity_poly.type
_entity_poly.pdbx_seq_one_letter_code
_entity_poly.pdbx_strand_id
1 'polypeptide(L)'
;MASGSLHQQYLESYMFFMIIQALFRPAQTLEDLAQELNMDINCILAIQQARYLNSRPPVRKSGSLHLAWEWAQSPADHHRFVNMLRVSPEVFQAILGLIEDHPIFHNNSNQAQESVE
;
A
#
# COMPACT_ATOMS: atom_id res chain seq x y z
N MET A 1 -14.76 -12.73 -15.34
CA MET A 1 -15.88 -12.27 -14.50
C MET A 1 -15.43 -10.97 -13.87
N ALA A 2 -16.15 -9.86 -14.07
CA ALA A 2 -15.72 -8.55 -13.61
C ALA A 2 -15.59 -8.58 -12.08
N SER A 3 -14.37 -8.44 -11.56
CA SER A 3 -14.14 -8.35 -10.11
C SER A 3 -14.81 -7.07 -9.63
N GLY A 4 -15.87 -7.19 -8.81
CA GLY A 4 -16.51 -6.05 -8.17
C GLY A 4 -15.52 -5.22 -7.36
N SER A 5 -15.89 -3.98 -7.02
CA SER A 5 -15.05 -3.11 -6.18
C SER A 5 -14.65 -3.84 -4.88
N LEU A 6 -13.53 -3.46 -4.28
CA LEU A 6 -13.09 -4.09 -3.02
C LEU A 6 -14.19 -4.01 -1.95
N HIS A 7 -14.90 -2.89 -1.88
CA HIS A 7 -16.09 -2.73 -1.03
C HIS A 7 -17.16 -3.79 -1.30
N GLN A 8 -17.46 -4.06 -2.56
CA GLN A 8 -18.43 -5.08 -2.93
C GLN A 8 -18.00 -6.47 -2.45
N GLN A 9 -16.72 -6.81 -2.61
CA GLN A 9 -16.19 -8.11 -2.16
C GLN A 9 -16.28 -8.28 -0.64
N TYR A 10 -15.96 -7.22 0.13
CA TYR A 10 -16.11 -7.24 1.58
C TYR A 10 -17.57 -7.31 2.02
N LEU A 11 -18.48 -6.60 1.35
CA LEU A 11 -19.92 -6.67 1.62
C LEU A 11 -20.45 -8.08 1.37
N GLU A 12 -20.11 -8.68 0.23
CA GLU A 12 -20.51 -10.06 -0.10
C GLU A 12 -19.98 -11.07 0.93
N SER A 13 -18.70 -10.93 1.31
CA SER A 13 -18.10 -11.78 2.35
C SER A 13 -18.78 -11.61 3.70
N TYR A 14 -19.14 -10.38 4.07
CA TYR A 14 -19.83 -10.10 5.34
C TYR A 14 -21.28 -10.62 5.33
N MET A 15 -22.01 -10.45 4.23
CA MET A 15 -23.36 -11.04 4.06
C MET A 15 -23.31 -12.56 4.14
N PHE A 16 -22.30 -13.20 3.54
CA PHE A 16 -22.12 -14.64 3.64
C PHE A 16 -21.82 -15.08 5.08
N PHE A 17 -21.00 -14.31 5.81
CA PHE A 17 -20.78 -14.51 7.24
C PHE A 17 -22.07 -14.42 8.06
N MET A 18 -22.91 -13.41 7.83
CA MET A 18 -24.22 -13.28 8.49
C MET A 18 -25.11 -14.50 8.24
N ILE A 19 -25.16 -15.01 7.00
CA ILE A 19 -25.93 -16.22 6.66
C ILE A 19 -25.40 -17.44 7.43
N ILE A 20 -24.08 -17.65 7.46
CA ILE A 20 -23.47 -18.74 8.21
C ILE A 20 -23.80 -18.60 9.70
N GLN A 21 -23.64 -17.41 10.26
CA GLN A 21 -23.90 -17.15 11.66
C GLN A 21 -25.37 -17.47 12.02
N ALA A 22 -26.32 -17.00 11.21
CA ALA A 22 -27.74 -17.29 11.42
C ALA A 22 -28.08 -18.79 11.35
N LEU A 23 -27.40 -19.55 10.47
CA LEU A 23 -27.62 -21.00 10.34
C LEU A 23 -27.06 -21.81 11.51
N PHE A 24 -25.89 -21.44 12.03
CA PHE A 24 -25.17 -22.23 13.03
C PHE A 24 -25.28 -21.71 14.46
N ARG A 25 -25.63 -20.43 14.64
CA ARG A 25 -25.80 -19.76 15.94
C ARG A 25 -27.00 -18.81 15.92
N PRO A 26 -28.23 -19.34 15.87
CA PRO A 26 -29.41 -18.51 15.97
C PRO A 26 -29.44 -17.83 17.35
N ALA A 27 -29.80 -16.54 17.36
CA ALA A 27 -30.04 -15.78 18.58
C ALA A 27 -31.09 -16.47 19.45
N GLN A 28 -30.81 -16.56 20.75
CA GLN A 28 -31.69 -17.23 21.72
C GLN A 28 -32.72 -16.26 22.31
N THR A 29 -32.42 -14.97 22.30
CA THR A 29 -33.29 -13.91 22.81
C THR A 29 -33.47 -12.80 21.80
N LEU A 30 -34.56 -12.03 21.96
CA LEU A 30 -34.80 -10.82 21.16
C LEU A 30 -33.74 -9.75 21.38
N GLU A 31 -33.17 -9.69 22.59
CA GLU A 31 -32.13 -8.73 22.94
C GLU A 31 -30.82 -9.08 22.22
N ASP A 32 -30.44 -10.35 22.20
CA ASP A 32 -29.27 -10.83 21.44
C ASP A 32 -29.42 -10.52 19.95
N LEU A 33 -30.61 -10.79 19.39
CA LEU A 33 -30.91 -10.50 17.99
C LEU A 33 -30.80 -9.00 17.67
N ALA A 34 -31.30 -8.15 18.56
CA ALA A 34 -31.22 -6.69 18.38
C ALA A 34 -29.78 -6.19 18.46
N GLN A 35 -28.96 -6.73 19.36
CA GLN A 35 -27.54 -6.40 19.45
C GLN A 35 -26.76 -6.86 18.22
N GLU A 36 -26.99 -8.09 17.76
CA GLU A 36 -26.38 -8.66 16.56
C GLU A 36 -26.73 -7.82 15.32
N LEU A 37 -28.01 -7.48 15.14
CA LEU A 37 -28.45 -6.64 14.04
C LEU A 37 -27.80 -5.25 14.06
N ASN A 38 -27.67 -4.63 15.24
CA ASN A 38 -26.96 -3.36 15.38
C ASN A 38 -25.48 -3.48 15.01
N MET A 39 -24.83 -4.57 15.41
CA MET A 39 -23.45 -4.85 15.04
C MET A 39 -23.31 -5.00 13.51
N ASP A 40 -24.21 -5.74 12.88
CA ASP A 40 -24.23 -5.94 11.43
C ASP A 40 -24.42 -4.64 10.66
N ILE A 41 -25.36 -3.81 11.09
CA ILE A 41 -25.58 -2.48 10.51
C ILE A 41 -24.30 -1.66 10.62
N ASN A 42 -23.66 -1.63 11.78
CA ASN A 42 -22.43 -0.89 12.01
C ASN A 42 -21.27 -1.41 11.13
N CYS A 43 -21.11 -2.72 10.99
CA CYS A 43 -20.10 -3.32 10.13
C CYS A 43 -20.34 -3.00 8.65
N ILE A 44 -21.58 -3.11 8.17
CA ILE A 44 -21.94 -2.75 6.79
C ILE A 44 -21.66 -1.28 6.51
N LEU A 45 -22.08 -0.39 7.42
CA LEU A 45 -21.81 1.05 7.30
C LEU A 45 -20.31 1.34 7.33
N ALA A 46 -19.54 0.69 8.21
CA ALA A 46 -18.09 0.83 8.26
C ALA A 46 -17.45 0.40 6.93
N ILE A 47 -17.88 -0.74 6.35
CA ILE A 47 -17.39 -1.18 5.05
C ILE A 47 -17.77 -0.15 3.98
N GLN A 48 -19.01 0.34 3.91
CA GLN A 48 -19.43 1.28 2.86
C GLN A 48 -18.76 2.65 2.96
N GLN A 49 -18.56 3.15 4.17
CA GLN A 49 -18.10 4.53 4.42
C GLN A 49 -16.59 4.63 4.59
N ALA A 50 -15.89 3.53 4.89
CA ALA A 50 -14.45 3.56 5.03
C ALA A 50 -13.77 3.98 3.73
N ARG A 51 -13.04 5.10 3.77
CA ARG A 51 -12.24 5.55 2.62
C ARG A 51 -11.15 4.55 2.22
N TYR A 52 -10.65 3.78 3.18
CA TYR A 52 -9.66 2.74 2.98
C TYR A 52 -10.06 1.49 3.78
N LEU A 53 -10.35 0.39 3.09
CA LEU A 53 -10.67 -0.89 3.73
C LEU A 53 -9.43 -1.62 4.24
N ASN A 54 -8.29 -1.39 3.60
CA ASN A 54 -7.01 -1.97 3.98
C ASN A 54 -6.17 -0.93 4.69
N SER A 55 -5.53 -1.34 5.80
CA SER A 55 -4.45 -0.57 6.41
C SER A 55 -3.37 -0.33 5.36
N ARG A 56 -3.05 0.95 5.13
CA ARG A 56 -1.91 1.33 4.29
C ARG A 56 -0.78 1.79 5.21
N PRO A 57 0.45 1.28 5.05
CA PRO A 57 1.58 1.85 5.76
C PRO A 57 1.67 3.34 5.39
N PRO A 58 1.93 4.22 6.37
CA PRO A 58 2.08 5.63 6.09
C PRO A 58 3.21 5.82 5.08
N VAL A 59 2.94 6.56 4.02
CA VAL A 59 3.97 6.92 3.05
C VAL A 59 4.90 7.91 3.76
N ARG A 60 6.16 7.53 3.95
CA ARG A 60 7.19 8.45 4.44
C ARG A 60 7.27 9.64 3.48
N LYS A 61 6.96 10.82 3.98
CA LYS A 61 7.10 12.07 3.23
C LYS A 61 8.42 12.71 3.66
N SER A 62 9.44 12.59 2.82
CA SER A 62 10.68 13.34 2.93
C SER A 62 10.92 14.03 1.59
N GLY A 63 11.46 15.25 1.63
CA GLY A 63 11.84 16.00 0.43
C GLY A 63 13.13 15.51 -0.22
N SER A 64 13.78 14.48 0.34
CA SER A 64 15.08 14.00 -0.11
C SER A 64 14.97 12.82 -1.08
N LEU A 65 15.86 12.82 -2.08
CA LEU A 65 16.17 11.67 -2.92
C LEU A 65 16.46 10.41 -2.09
N HIS A 66 16.90 10.53 -0.82
CA HIS A 66 17.21 9.41 0.08
C HIS A 66 16.11 8.34 0.13
N LEU A 67 14.82 8.72 0.03
CA LEU A 67 13.71 7.77 -0.01
C LEU A 67 13.74 6.82 -1.21
N ALA A 68 14.33 7.21 -2.34
CA ALA A 68 14.53 6.28 -3.45
C ALA A 68 15.38 5.10 -3.02
N TRP A 69 16.47 5.33 -2.27
CA TRP A 69 17.33 4.24 -1.82
C TRP A 69 16.61 3.30 -0.86
N GLU A 70 15.75 3.82 0.02
CA GLU A 70 14.89 2.99 0.87
C GLU A 70 13.91 2.15 0.04
N TRP A 71 13.23 2.75 -0.95
CA TRP A 71 12.26 2.05 -1.79
C TRP A 71 12.89 1.04 -2.75
N ALA A 72 14.15 1.24 -3.14
CA ALA A 72 14.87 0.30 -3.98
C ALA A 72 15.10 -1.06 -3.29
N GLN A 73 15.19 -1.10 -1.95
CA GLN A 73 15.48 -2.31 -1.19
C GLN A 73 14.33 -3.34 -1.22
N SER A 74 13.10 -2.90 -1.47
CA SER A 74 11.90 -3.74 -1.38
C SER A 74 11.14 -3.74 -2.70
N PRO A 75 10.98 -4.90 -3.38
CA PRO A 75 10.20 -5.01 -4.61
C PRO A 75 8.76 -4.49 -4.48
N ALA A 76 8.17 -4.57 -3.28
CA ALA A 76 6.83 -4.05 -3.02
C ALA A 76 6.76 -2.51 -3.16
N ASP A 77 7.88 -1.81 -2.94
CA ASP A 77 7.98 -0.35 -2.97
C ASP A 77 8.60 0.19 -4.26
N HIS A 78 9.03 -0.67 -5.19
CA HIS A 78 9.59 -0.27 -6.48
C HIS A 78 8.68 0.67 -7.29
N HIS A 79 7.36 0.50 -7.18
CA HIS A 79 6.40 1.42 -7.80
C HIS A 79 6.58 2.88 -7.33
N ARG A 80 6.98 3.09 -6.07
CA ARG A 80 7.25 4.43 -5.51
C ARG A 80 8.55 5.00 -6.06
N PHE A 81 9.58 4.16 -6.17
CA PHE A 81 10.85 4.51 -6.81
C PHE A 81 10.61 5.00 -8.24
N VAL A 82 9.89 4.20 -9.04
CA VAL A 82 9.56 4.53 -10.43
C VAL A 82 8.73 5.81 -10.52
N ASN A 83 7.78 6.02 -9.60
CA ASN A 83 7.01 7.26 -9.59
C ASN A 83 7.86 8.50 -9.32
N MET A 84 8.91 8.37 -8.50
CA MET A 84 9.81 9.47 -8.16
C MET A 84 10.87 9.73 -9.24
N LEU A 85 11.59 8.68 -9.67
CA LEU A 85 12.75 8.80 -10.56
C LEU A 85 12.45 8.45 -12.02
N ARG A 86 11.23 7.99 -12.34
CA ARG A 86 10.74 7.63 -13.68
C ARG A 86 11.46 6.47 -14.36
N VAL A 87 12.30 5.75 -13.64
CA VAL A 87 13.01 4.55 -14.07
C VAL A 87 12.94 3.48 -12.98
N SER A 88 13.17 2.21 -13.32
CA SER A 88 13.26 1.15 -12.32
C SER A 88 14.56 1.27 -11.51
N PRO A 89 14.62 0.70 -10.29
CA PRO A 89 15.86 0.66 -9.51
C PRO A 89 17.04 0.07 -10.29
N GLU A 90 16.82 -0.99 -11.06
CA GLU A 90 17.86 -1.68 -11.84
C GLU A 90 18.38 -0.80 -12.97
N VAL A 91 17.48 -0.14 -13.70
CA VAL A 91 17.86 0.81 -14.76
C VAL A 91 18.62 1.99 -14.18
N PHE A 92 18.18 2.51 -13.04
CA PHE A 92 18.88 3.59 -12.35
C PHE A 92 20.30 3.18 -11.94
N GLN A 93 20.48 1.99 -11.37
CA GLN A 93 21.80 1.46 -11.02
C GLN A 93 22.69 1.24 -12.24
N ALA A 94 22.13 0.76 -13.36
CA ALA A 94 22.86 0.64 -14.61
C ALA A 94 23.33 2.01 -15.12
N ILE A 95 22.47 3.03 -15.06
CA ILE A 95 22.85 4.40 -15.43
C ILE A 95 23.97 4.91 -14.51
N LEU A 96 23.87 4.69 -13.20
CA LEU A 96 24.91 5.09 -12.25
C LEU A 96 26.26 4.45 -12.60
N GLY A 97 26.31 3.14 -12.84
CA GLY A 97 27.54 2.45 -13.24
C GLY A 97 28.11 2.91 -14.59
N LEU A 98 27.25 3.40 -15.50
CA LEU A 98 27.71 3.96 -16.78
C LEU A 98 28.31 5.36 -16.66
N ILE A 99 27.92 6.13 -15.63
CA ILE A 99 28.37 7.51 -15.45
C ILE A 99 29.44 7.68 -14.37
N GLU A 100 29.64 6.67 -13.50
CA GLU A 100 30.55 6.71 -12.35
C GLU A 100 31.98 7.15 -12.73
N ASP A 101 32.55 6.56 -13.77
CA ASP A 101 33.91 6.84 -14.26
C ASP A 101 33.93 7.70 -15.53
N HIS A 102 32.81 8.33 -15.88
CA HIS A 102 32.69 9.00 -17.16
C HIS A 102 33.25 10.43 -17.09
N PRO A 103 34.20 10.82 -17.96
CA PRO A 103 35.00 12.05 -17.82
C PRO A 103 34.19 13.35 -17.91
N ILE A 104 32.97 13.31 -18.46
CA ILE A 104 32.05 14.46 -18.51
C ILE A 104 31.34 14.69 -17.17
N PHE A 105 31.16 13.65 -16.35
CA PHE A 105 30.42 13.73 -15.09
C PHE A 105 31.35 13.94 -13.88
N HIS A 106 32.65 14.12 -14.11
CA HIS A 106 33.57 14.62 -13.10
C HIS A 106 33.59 16.14 -13.09
N ASN A 107 33.42 16.72 -11.90
CA ASN A 107 33.80 18.11 -11.70
C ASN A 107 35.34 18.15 -11.69
N ASN A 108 35.97 18.94 -12.57
CA ASN A 108 37.43 19.17 -12.59
C ASN A 108 37.92 19.97 -11.36
N SER A 109 37.22 19.87 -10.23
CA SER A 109 37.66 20.41 -8.96
C SER A 109 38.74 19.49 -8.37
N ASN A 110 39.72 20.07 -7.68
CA ASN A 110 40.69 19.31 -6.86
C ASN A 110 40.05 18.70 -5.59
N GLN A 111 38.71 18.58 -5.55
CA GLN A 111 37.96 18.01 -4.45
C GLN A 111 37.51 16.63 -4.90
N ALA A 112 37.78 15.60 -4.11
CA ALA A 112 37.23 14.28 -4.37
C ALA A 112 35.70 14.39 -4.42
N GLN A 113 35.08 13.64 -5.33
CA GLN A 113 33.63 13.55 -5.37
C GLN A 113 33.14 13.03 -4.02
N GLU A 114 32.30 13.82 -3.35
CA GLU A 114 31.78 13.46 -2.04
C GLU A 114 30.96 12.16 -2.18
N SER A 115 31.18 11.20 -1.29
CA SER A 115 30.46 9.93 -1.31
C SER A 115 28.96 10.18 -1.18
N VAL A 116 28.18 9.44 -1.95
CA VAL A 116 26.71 9.50 -1.85
C VAL A 116 26.29 8.78 -0.56
N GLU A 117 26.16 9.52 0.54
CA GLU A 117 25.55 9.08 1.81
C GLU A 117 24.10 9.56 1.95
#